data_AF-A0A8T5TMK4-F1
#
_entry.id   AF-A0A8T5TMK4-F1
#
_cell.length_a   1.000
_cell.length_b   1.000
_cell.length_c   1.000
_cell.angle_alpha   90.00
_cell.angle_beta   90.00
_cell.angle_gamma   90.00
#
_symmetry.space_group_name_H-M   'P 1'
#
loop_
_entity.id
_entity.type
_entity.pdbx_description
1 polymer ?
#
loop_
_entity_poly.entity_id
_entity_poly.type
_entity_poly.pdbx_seq_one_letter_code
_entity_poly.pdbx_strand_id
1 'polypeptide(L)'
;MRPVVIELIKDILGETFQEIEELDQKYDLNGHGIGKLNLESIMSQKITEILPKIVDLYFKGLDKQFQGGINDISDPEEFVKIINLNYDKVDDFAAKIDEIDTWIINFDIIIKPYTNITANLKKTLANIISEVIRRKEEYVNYLNNIKDESFRVDVRSFVDTKIAEVNKMINSYENETSMIIKEELPQLKQIRDLLSNYKLKLDEIKTEVYNKLDAYKESDIDIYATIKHWEDNFNRKKNQLSFLLTVLMNKIFKSFKDLIDTESILFAEITEITKQTENFEGLPFNFALSSFLATRLSEDELKERISEITSKTNQITSSLGLYELERSKLEEILTNKVKIRQGVSISNVQCTVCHKYINFVKDKLITCPFCGSTYHYLCVADWLFKHNSCPMCQNNFLDPNLKIFESE
;
A
#
# COMPACT_ATOMS: atom_id res chain seq x y z
N MET A 1 -29.73 41.19 53.07
CA MET A 1 -29.44 40.31 51.91
C MET A 1 -28.06 40.56 51.34
N ARG A 2 -27.66 41.81 51.01
CA ARG A 2 -26.34 42.09 50.39
C ARG A 2 -25.13 41.47 51.14
N PRO A 3 -24.96 41.62 52.47
CA PRO A 3 -23.83 41.02 53.18
C PRO A 3 -23.83 39.48 53.10
N VAL A 4 -25.00 38.87 53.18
CA VAL A 4 -25.18 37.40 53.13
C VAL A 4 -24.78 36.85 51.76
N VAL A 5 -25.18 37.51 50.68
CA VAL A 5 -24.84 37.08 49.30
C VAL A 5 -23.35 37.31 49.01
N ILE A 6 -22.75 38.38 49.55
CA ILE A 6 -21.31 38.62 49.40
C ILE A 6 -20.50 37.53 50.13
N GLU A 7 -20.89 37.15 51.34
CA GLU A 7 -20.22 36.08 52.07
C GLU A 7 -20.42 34.71 51.38
N LEU A 8 -21.61 34.42 50.84
CA LEU A 8 -21.85 33.23 50.02
C LEU A 8 -20.92 33.17 48.80
N ILE A 9 -20.78 34.28 48.08
CA ILE A 9 -19.91 34.37 46.91
C ILE A 9 -18.44 34.13 47.31
N LYS A 10 -17.99 34.66 48.46
CA LYS A 10 -16.63 34.42 48.96
C LYS A 10 -16.39 32.97 49.39
N ASP A 11 -17.40 32.34 49.98
CA ASP A 11 -17.32 30.96 50.43
C ASP A 11 -17.21 30.00 49.23
N ILE A 12 -18.08 30.17 48.23
CA ILE A 12 -18.14 29.28 47.06
C ILE A 12 -17.02 29.58 46.04
N LEU A 13 -16.69 30.85 45.79
CA LEU A 13 -15.69 31.26 44.78
C LEU A 13 -14.33 31.62 45.38
N GLY A 14 -14.07 31.31 46.65
CA GLY A 14 -12.82 31.67 47.33
C GLY A 14 -11.57 31.16 46.61
N GLU A 15 -11.58 29.90 46.19
CA GLU A 15 -10.49 29.30 45.40
C GLU A 15 -10.36 29.96 44.02
N THR A 16 -11.48 30.25 43.37
CA THR A 16 -11.51 30.93 42.07
C THR A 16 -10.91 32.32 42.17
N PHE A 17 -11.11 33.04 43.27
CA PHE A 17 -10.48 34.34 43.50
C PHE A 17 -8.98 34.25 43.64
N GLN A 18 -8.47 33.27 44.38
CA GLN A 18 -7.03 33.02 44.49
C GLN A 18 -6.43 32.69 43.13
N GLU A 19 -7.08 31.83 42.36
CA GLU A 19 -6.63 31.48 41.02
C GLU A 19 -6.62 32.69 40.07
N ILE A 20 -7.65 33.55 40.12
CA ILE A 20 -7.68 34.80 39.34
C ILE A 20 -6.50 35.72 39.72
N GLU A 21 -6.16 35.84 41.00
CA GLU A 21 -5.01 36.64 41.45
C GLU A 21 -3.68 36.05 40.98
N GLU A 22 -3.51 34.73 41.06
CA GLU A 22 -2.33 34.03 40.55
C GLU A 22 -2.18 34.18 39.03
N LEU A 23 -3.30 34.17 38.30
CA LEU A 23 -3.32 34.39 36.86
C LEU A 23 -3.01 35.86 36.52
N ASP A 24 -3.49 36.83 37.30
CA ASP A 24 -3.20 38.25 37.09
C ASP A 24 -1.72 38.60 37.35
N GLN A 25 -1.05 37.86 38.24
CA GLN A 25 0.40 37.98 38.45
C GLN A 25 1.23 37.53 37.23
N LYS A 26 0.65 36.71 36.35
CA LYS A 26 1.31 36.20 35.14
C LYS A 26 0.84 36.88 33.87
N TYR A 27 -0.43 37.32 33.83
CA TYR A 27 -1.09 37.85 32.66
C TYR A 27 -1.89 39.10 33.01
N ASP A 28 -1.90 40.12 32.17
CA ASP A 28 -2.75 41.30 32.39
C ASP A 28 -4.22 40.96 32.08
N LEU A 29 -5.02 40.70 33.12
CA LEU A 29 -6.42 40.25 32.95
C LEU A 29 -7.40 41.41 32.78
N ASN A 30 -7.07 42.59 33.30
CA ASN A 30 -7.97 43.73 33.36
C ASN A 30 -7.51 44.95 32.54
N GLY A 31 -6.36 44.88 31.86
CA GLY A 31 -5.82 45.94 31.00
C GLY A 31 -5.14 47.08 31.75
N HIS A 32 -4.91 46.95 33.06
CA HIS A 32 -4.24 47.96 33.89
C HIS A 32 -2.78 47.58 34.22
N GLY A 33 -2.32 46.42 33.73
CA GLY A 33 -1.00 45.86 33.92
C GLY A 33 -1.00 44.66 34.87
N ILE A 34 0.00 43.79 34.70
CA ILE A 34 0.21 42.55 35.44
C ILE A 34 0.23 42.81 36.96
N GLY A 35 -0.52 42.02 37.72
CA GLY A 35 -0.58 42.03 39.18
C GLY A 35 -1.27 43.25 39.79
N LYS A 36 -2.05 44.00 39.01
CA LYS A 36 -2.75 45.21 39.46
C LYS A 36 -4.25 45.02 39.62
N LEU A 37 -4.75 43.80 39.47
CA LEU A 37 -6.13 43.48 39.78
C LEU A 37 -6.41 43.67 41.27
N ASN A 38 -7.43 44.47 41.57
CA ASN A 38 -7.92 44.66 42.93
C ASN A 38 -9.30 44.00 43.08
N LEU A 39 -9.32 42.75 43.56
CA LEU A 39 -10.56 42.01 43.79
C LEU A 39 -11.42 42.65 44.89
N GLU A 40 -10.84 43.28 45.91
CA GLU A 40 -11.60 43.98 46.95
C GLU A 40 -12.44 45.14 46.38
N SER A 41 -11.90 45.86 45.40
CA SER A 41 -12.61 46.92 44.67
C SER A 41 -13.78 46.36 43.85
N ILE A 42 -13.64 45.16 43.27
CA ILE A 42 -14.72 44.49 42.56
C ILE A 42 -15.82 44.05 43.53
N MET A 43 -15.43 43.47 44.68
CA MET A 43 -16.35 43.01 45.72
C MET A 43 -17.13 44.17 46.39
N SER A 44 -16.63 45.41 46.27
CA SER A 44 -17.33 46.61 46.77
C SER A 44 -18.49 47.08 45.87
N GLN A 45 -18.60 46.55 44.65
CA GLN A 45 -19.60 46.95 43.65
C GLN A 45 -21.00 46.36 43.94
N LYS A 46 -21.96 46.66 43.05
CA LYS A 46 -23.30 46.06 43.13
C LYS A 46 -23.20 44.56 42.88
N ILE A 47 -23.97 43.74 43.58
CA ILE A 47 -23.99 42.27 43.41
C ILE A 47 -24.22 41.87 41.94
N THR A 48 -25.02 42.66 41.22
CA THR A 48 -25.32 42.45 39.80
C THR A 48 -24.11 42.68 38.87
N GLU A 49 -23.04 43.29 39.36
CA GLU A 49 -21.81 43.61 38.63
C GLU A 49 -20.63 42.72 39.05
N ILE A 50 -20.68 42.10 40.23
CA ILE A 50 -19.61 41.25 40.77
C ILE A 50 -19.45 39.98 39.93
N LEU A 51 -20.45 39.11 39.92
CA LEU A 51 -20.35 37.80 39.26
C LEU A 51 -20.04 37.89 37.75
N PRO A 52 -20.63 38.81 36.97
CA PRO A 52 -20.26 38.95 35.56
C PRO A 52 -18.78 39.30 35.35
N LYS A 53 -18.21 40.15 36.21
CA LYS A 53 -16.78 40.51 36.14
C LYS A 53 -15.88 39.36 36.53
N ILE A 54 -16.27 38.57 37.53
CA ILE A 54 -15.52 37.38 37.96
C ILE A 54 -15.52 36.33 36.86
N VAL A 55 -16.67 36.06 36.24
CA VAL A 55 -16.77 35.17 35.06
C VAL A 55 -15.86 35.67 33.95
N ASP A 56 -15.86 36.97 33.65
CA ASP A 56 -15.02 37.51 32.58
C ASP A 56 -13.52 37.38 32.86
N LEU A 57 -13.09 37.69 34.08
CA LEU A 57 -11.69 37.58 34.51
C LEU A 57 -11.22 36.14 34.50
N TYR A 58 -12.05 35.21 34.99
CA TYR A 58 -11.69 33.80 35.06
C TYR A 58 -11.50 33.18 33.67
N PHE A 59 -12.48 33.35 32.76
CA PHE A 59 -12.35 32.84 31.39
C PHE A 59 -11.18 33.47 30.62
N LYS A 60 -10.92 34.78 30.82
CA LYS A 60 -9.72 35.43 30.23
C LYS A 60 -8.43 34.85 30.79
N GLY A 61 -8.38 34.58 32.09
CA GLY A 61 -7.22 33.98 32.75
C GLY A 61 -6.94 32.57 32.23
N LEU A 62 -7.98 31.74 32.11
CA LEU A 62 -7.87 30.39 31.54
C LEU A 62 -7.39 30.42 30.08
N ASP A 63 -7.92 31.31 29.24
CA ASP A 63 -7.48 31.46 27.86
C ASP A 63 -5.99 31.85 27.78
N LYS A 64 -5.55 32.81 28.59
CA LYS A 64 -4.15 33.23 28.66
C LYS A 64 -3.22 32.13 29.20
N GLN A 65 -3.66 31.40 30.21
CA GLN A 65 -2.92 30.28 30.77
C GLN A 65 -2.75 29.16 29.75
N PHE A 66 -3.82 28.83 29.03
CA PHE A 66 -3.79 27.82 27.98
C PHE A 66 -2.87 28.24 26.83
N GLN A 67 -3.02 29.47 26.30
CA GLN A 67 -2.14 30.01 25.26
C GLN A 67 -0.66 30.02 25.69
N GLY A 68 -0.38 30.37 26.95
CA GLY A 68 0.98 30.35 27.49
C GLY A 68 1.54 28.94 27.68
N GLY A 69 0.67 27.97 28.01
CA GLY A 69 1.04 26.58 28.26
C GLY A 69 1.37 25.80 26.99
N ILE A 70 0.71 26.09 25.86
CA ILE A 70 0.85 25.30 24.62
C ILE A 70 2.01 25.72 23.71
N ASN A 71 2.61 26.89 23.91
CA ASN A 71 3.59 27.47 22.97
C ASN A 71 4.86 26.61 22.77
N ASP A 72 5.23 25.80 23.76
CA ASP A 72 6.47 25.01 23.76
C ASP A 72 6.23 23.48 23.83
N ILE A 73 4.98 23.03 23.70
CA ILE A 73 4.65 21.60 23.88
C ILE A 73 4.77 20.85 22.57
N SER A 74 5.72 19.93 22.55
CA SER A 74 5.91 18.99 21.45
C SER A 74 5.34 17.59 21.74
N ASP A 75 5.05 17.28 23.01
CA ASP A 75 4.52 15.97 23.42
C ASP A 75 2.97 15.94 23.36
N PRO A 76 2.38 15.08 22.53
CA PRO A 76 0.92 14.91 22.45
C PRO A 76 0.27 14.51 23.79
N GLU A 77 0.96 13.74 24.65
CA GLU A 77 0.39 13.33 25.94
C GLU A 77 0.32 14.49 26.93
N GLU A 78 1.37 15.31 26.99
CA GLU A 78 1.39 16.53 27.79
C GLU A 78 0.33 17.54 27.32
N PHE A 79 0.16 17.66 26.00
CA PHE A 79 -0.88 18.50 25.40
C PHE A 79 -2.29 18.07 25.81
N VAL A 80 -2.59 16.76 25.80
CA VAL A 80 -3.88 16.22 26.25
C VAL A 80 -4.11 16.45 27.74
N LYS A 81 -3.08 16.33 28.58
CA LYS A 81 -3.18 16.61 30.02
C LYS A 81 -3.59 18.05 30.28
N ILE A 82 -2.99 19.01 29.57
CA ILE A 82 -3.33 20.43 29.71
C ILE A 82 -4.77 20.71 29.28
N ILE A 83 -5.22 20.10 28.18
CA ILE A 83 -6.62 20.24 27.74
C ILE A 83 -7.58 19.70 28.80
N ASN A 84 -7.33 18.50 29.34
CA ASN A 84 -8.19 17.90 30.36
C ASN A 84 -8.23 18.74 31.64
N LEU A 85 -7.09 19.27 32.08
CA LEU A 85 -7.03 20.19 33.22
C LEU A 85 -7.87 21.46 32.98
N ASN A 86 -7.85 21.99 31.75
CA ASN A 86 -8.69 23.16 31.41
C ASN A 86 -10.18 22.81 31.33
N TYR A 87 -10.55 21.59 30.92
CA TYR A 87 -11.93 21.11 31.02
C TYR A 87 -12.41 21.05 32.46
N ASP A 88 -11.64 20.41 33.34
CA ASP A 88 -12.00 20.25 34.75
C ASP A 88 -12.19 21.61 35.43
N LYS A 89 -11.35 22.60 35.11
CA LYS A 89 -11.44 23.97 35.64
C LYS A 89 -12.69 24.73 35.18
N VAL A 90 -13.10 24.56 33.92
CA VAL A 90 -14.31 25.20 33.39
C VAL A 90 -15.57 24.53 33.95
N ASP A 91 -15.52 23.21 34.12
CA ASP A 91 -16.61 22.42 34.68
C ASP A 91 -16.82 22.72 36.17
N ASP A 92 -15.75 22.77 36.95
CA ASP A 92 -15.77 23.14 38.38
C ASP A 92 -16.32 24.56 38.57
N PHE A 93 -15.86 25.53 37.77
CA PHE A 93 -16.36 26.90 37.85
C PHE A 93 -17.85 27.00 37.49
N ALA A 94 -18.31 26.27 36.47
CA ALA A 94 -19.72 26.22 36.12
C ALA A 94 -20.57 25.61 37.26
N ALA A 95 -20.07 24.55 37.92
CA ALA A 95 -20.73 23.93 39.06
C ALA A 95 -20.82 24.88 40.27
N LYS A 96 -19.76 25.64 40.57
CA LYS A 96 -19.75 26.67 41.62
C LYS A 96 -20.79 27.78 41.37
N ILE A 97 -21.00 28.17 40.12
CA ILE A 97 -22.04 29.15 39.75
C ILE A 97 -23.46 28.56 39.94
N ASP A 98 -23.66 27.28 39.60
CA ASP A 98 -24.92 26.56 39.81
C ASP A 98 -25.24 26.36 41.31
N GLU A 99 -24.21 26.16 42.13
CA GLU A 99 -24.33 26.07 43.59
C GLU A 99 -24.87 27.38 44.20
N ILE A 100 -24.40 28.53 43.72
CA ILE A 100 -24.91 29.84 44.15
C ILE A 100 -26.41 29.99 43.81
N ASP A 101 -26.82 29.56 42.62
CA ASP A 101 -28.23 29.62 42.20
C ASP A 101 -29.11 28.69 43.03
N THR A 102 -28.65 27.45 43.25
CA THR A 102 -29.30 26.46 44.12
C THR A 102 -29.48 27.00 45.54
N TRP A 103 -28.45 27.64 46.10
CA TRP A 103 -28.54 28.27 47.40
C TRP A 103 -29.61 29.36 47.45
N ILE A 104 -29.70 30.19 46.40
CA ILE A 104 -30.68 31.29 46.33
C ILE A 104 -32.10 30.78 46.18
N ILE A 105 -32.31 29.69 45.43
CA ILE A 105 -33.60 28.99 45.36
C ILE A 105 -34.02 28.45 46.73
N ASN A 106 -33.08 27.88 47.50
CA ASN A 106 -33.35 27.39 48.85
C ASN A 106 -33.62 28.53 49.84
N PHE A 107 -32.88 29.64 49.72
CA PHE A 107 -33.08 30.82 50.55
C PHE A 107 -34.47 31.45 50.35
N ASP A 108 -35.01 31.38 49.13
CA ASP A 108 -36.37 31.82 48.81
C ASP A 108 -37.46 31.12 49.62
N ILE A 109 -37.24 29.86 50.01
CA ILE A 109 -38.17 29.09 50.85
C ILE A 109 -38.23 29.70 52.25
N ILE A 110 -37.08 30.16 52.76
CA ILE A 110 -36.91 30.69 54.12
C ILE A 110 -37.58 32.07 54.25
N ILE A 111 -37.51 32.90 53.20
CA ILE A 111 -37.99 34.28 53.26
C ILE A 111 -39.46 34.46 52.86
N LYS A 112 -40.23 33.39 52.66
CA LYS A 112 -41.65 33.50 52.29
C LYS A 112 -42.44 34.33 53.32
N PRO A 113 -43.31 35.28 52.88
CA PRO A 113 -43.74 35.54 51.50
C PRO A 113 -42.89 36.56 50.71
N TYR A 114 -41.75 37.02 51.22
CA TYR A 114 -40.94 38.11 50.68
C TYR A 114 -39.95 37.69 49.56
N THR A 115 -40.34 36.75 48.69
CA THR A 115 -39.47 36.23 47.61
C THR A 115 -39.17 37.24 46.50
N ASN A 116 -39.85 38.38 46.48
CA ASN A 116 -39.57 39.50 45.59
C ASN A 116 -38.20 40.14 45.85
N ILE A 117 -37.62 39.98 47.05
CA ILE A 117 -36.31 40.55 47.41
C ILE A 117 -35.16 39.91 46.59
N THR A 118 -35.28 38.64 46.20
CA THR A 118 -34.27 37.93 45.39
C THR A 118 -34.51 38.00 43.88
N ALA A 119 -35.63 38.58 43.42
CA ALA A 119 -36.05 38.51 42.02
C ALA A 119 -35.00 39.05 41.02
N ASN A 120 -34.40 40.20 41.32
CA ASN A 120 -33.34 40.77 40.49
C ASN A 120 -32.06 39.92 40.49
N LEU A 121 -31.72 39.34 41.65
CA LEU A 121 -30.54 38.49 41.80
C LEU A 121 -30.69 37.20 40.98
N LYS A 122 -31.84 36.53 41.07
CA LYS A 122 -32.18 35.34 40.26
C LYS A 122 -32.14 35.62 38.76
N LYS A 123 -32.67 36.79 38.33
CA LYS A 123 -32.59 37.20 36.91
C LYS A 123 -31.14 37.39 36.47
N THR A 124 -30.31 38.02 37.29
CA THR A 124 -28.88 38.18 36.99
C THR A 124 -28.16 36.83 36.95
N LEU A 125 -28.44 35.92 37.88
CA LEU A 125 -27.84 34.58 37.90
C LEU A 125 -28.25 33.74 36.72
N ALA A 126 -29.53 33.73 36.33
CA ALA A 126 -29.98 33.03 35.15
C ALA A 126 -29.21 33.49 33.88
N ASN A 127 -29.00 34.80 33.72
CA ASN A 127 -28.19 35.33 32.62
C ASN A 127 -26.72 34.89 32.71
N ILE A 128 -26.16 34.85 33.92
CA ILE A 128 -24.77 34.44 34.16
C ILE A 128 -24.58 32.95 33.88
N ILE A 129 -25.49 32.10 34.34
CA ILE A 129 -25.47 30.65 34.07
C ILE A 129 -25.53 30.42 32.57
N SER A 130 -26.45 31.08 31.86
CA SER A 130 -26.51 30.98 30.39
C SER A 130 -25.21 31.43 29.72
N GLU A 131 -24.58 32.51 30.19
CA GLU A 131 -23.30 33.00 29.67
C GLU A 131 -22.14 32.04 29.98
N VAL A 132 -22.10 31.45 31.18
CA VAL A 132 -21.07 30.48 31.59
C VAL A 132 -21.20 29.20 30.78
N ILE A 133 -22.42 28.70 30.55
CA ILE A 133 -22.66 27.53 29.68
C ILE A 133 -22.20 27.82 28.26
N ARG A 134 -22.59 28.97 27.69
CA ARG A 134 -22.16 29.38 26.34
C ARG A 134 -20.64 29.46 26.23
N ARG A 135 -19.97 30.13 27.16
CA ARG A 135 -18.51 30.27 27.17
C ARG A 135 -17.80 28.92 27.39
N LYS A 136 -18.37 28.03 28.21
CA LYS A 136 -17.89 26.66 28.36
C LYS A 136 -17.93 25.91 27.03
N GLU A 137 -19.07 25.93 26.32
CA GLU A 137 -19.20 25.26 25.02
C GLU A 137 -18.23 25.83 23.97
N GLU A 138 -18.12 27.16 23.88
CA GLU A 138 -17.18 27.83 22.97
C GLU A 138 -15.73 27.45 23.26
N TYR A 139 -15.34 27.49 24.53
CA TYR A 139 -13.99 27.15 24.96
C TYR A 139 -13.69 25.66 24.72
N VAL A 140 -14.66 24.77 24.97
CA VAL A 140 -14.50 23.33 24.71
C VAL A 140 -14.31 23.04 23.22
N ASN A 141 -15.10 23.69 22.36
CA ASN A 141 -14.94 23.57 20.92
C ASN A 141 -13.58 24.10 20.45
N TYR A 142 -13.13 25.23 21.01
CA TYR A 142 -11.80 25.79 20.75
C TYR A 142 -10.69 24.79 21.11
N LEU A 143 -10.73 24.20 22.31
CA LEU A 143 -9.73 23.21 22.75
C LEU A 143 -9.70 21.96 21.86
N ASN A 144 -10.88 21.44 21.49
CA ASN A 144 -10.97 20.28 20.59
C ASN A 144 -10.38 20.56 19.20
N ASN A 145 -10.65 21.73 18.63
CA ASN A 145 -10.09 22.11 17.33
C ASN A 145 -8.56 22.16 17.36
N ILE A 146 -7.97 22.71 18.42
CA ILE A 146 -6.51 22.79 18.55
C ILE A 146 -5.91 21.40 18.74
N LYS A 147 -6.57 20.52 19.51
CA LYS A 147 -6.17 19.13 19.67
C LYS A 147 -6.14 18.35 18.36
N ASP A 148 -7.20 18.46 17.59
CA ASP A 148 -7.28 17.78 16.30
C ASP A 148 -6.21 18.28 15.33
N GLU A 149 -5.94 19.60 15.33
CA GLU A 149 -4.88 20.16 14.49
C GLU A 149 -3.47 19.74 14.94
N SER A 150 -3.21 19.71 16.25
CA SER A 150 -1.95 19.21 16.81
C SER A 150 -1.69 17.75 16.41
N PHE A 151 -2.68 16.88 16.53
CA PHE A 151 -2.57 15.49 16.11
C PHE A 151 -2.37 15.34 14.60
N ARG A 152 -3.01 16.19 13.77
CA ARG A 152 -2.77 16.20 12.33
C ARG A 152 -1.33 16.55 12.00
N VAL A 153 -0.76 17.56 12.67
CA VAL A 153 0.63 17.98 12.48
C VAL A 153 1.60 16.88 12.90
N ASP A 154 1.37 16.25 14.05
CA ASP A 154 2.21 15.14 14.54
C ASP A 154 2.23 13.95 13.57
N VAL A 155 1.04 13.46 13.16
CA VAL A 155 0.93 12.37 12.18
C VAL A 155 1.61 12.73 10.87
N ARG A 156 1.41 13.96 10.38
CA ARG A 156 2.04 14.43 9.14
C ARG A 156 3.56 14.46 9.26
N SER A 157 4.09 15.01 10.35
CA SER A 157 5.53 15.08 10.60
C SER A 157 6.17 13.69 10.68
N PHE A 158 5.51 12.75 11.37
CA PHE A 158 5.94 11.36 11.44
C PHE A 158 5.99 10.71 10.04
N VAL A 159 4.91 10.85 9.27
CA VAL A 159 4.84 10.32 7.90
C VAL A 159 5.91 10.94 7.00
N ASP A 160 6.08 12.26 7.02
CA ASP A 160 7.11 12.96 6.24
C ASP A 160 8.52 12.48 6.58
N THR A 161 8.79 12.23 7.87
CA THR A 161 10.06 11.67 8.34
C THR A 161 10.28 10.27 7.79
N LYS A 162 9.26 9.40 7.83
CA LYS A 162 9.37 8.03 7.30
C LYS A 162 9.48 8.00 5.77
N ILE A 163 8.81 8.92 5.07
CA ILE A 163 9.01 9.10 3.63
C ILE A 163 10.47 9.48 3.33
N ALA A 164 11.07 10.39 4.12
CA ALA A 164 12.46 10.77 3.95
C ALA A 164 13.43 9.59 4.20
N GLU A 165 13.16 8.76 5.21
CA GLU A 165 13.93 7.53 5.48
C GLU A 165 13.86 6.55 4.30
N VAL A 166 12.65 6.28 3.77
CA VAL A 166 12.45 5.39 2.62
C VAL A 166 13.15 5.93 1.38
N ASN A 167 12.98 7.22 1.07
CA ASN A 167 13.64 7.86 -0.08
C ASN A 167 15.17 7.75 0.01
N LYS A 168 15.74 7.89 1.21
CA LYS A 168 17.18 7.71 1.41
C LYS A 168 17.62 6.27 1.12
N MET A 169 16.83 5.27 1.53
CA MET A 169 17.12 3.86 1.23
C MET A 169 17.03 3.58 -0.28
N ILE A 170 15.99 4.06 -0.94
CA ILE A 170 15.81 3.91 -2.40
C ILE A 170 16.99 4.54 -3.15
N ASN A 171 17.40 5.75 -2.77
CA ASN A 171 18.56 6.41 -3.38
C ASN A 171 19.86 5.62 -3.16
N SER A 172 20.05 4.98 -1.98
CA SER A 172 21.22 4.12 -1.75
C SER A 172 21.20 2.91 -2.68
N TYR A 173 20.05 2.23 -2.76
CA TYR A 173 19.84 1.09 -3.64
C TYR A 173 20.11 1.46 -5.11
N GLU A 174 19.58 2.60 -5.59
CA GLU A 174 19.80 3.07 -6.96
C GLU A 174 21.28 3.32 -7.23
N ASN A 175 21.99 3.97 -6.29
CA ASN A 175 23.42 4.26 -6.43
C ASN A 175 24.25 2.98 -6.48
N GLU A 176 24.02 2.04 -5.55
CA GLU A 176 24.72 0.76 -5.49
C GLU A 176 24.46 -0.08 -6.75
N THR A 177 23.20 -0.18 -7.17
CA THR A 177 22.80 -0.93 -8.37
C THR A 177 23.36 -0.30 -9.65
N SER A 178 23.36 1.02 -9.75
CA SER A 178 23.91 1.76 -10.90
C SER A 178 25.42 1.57 -11.07
N MET A 179 26.18 1.37 -9.98
CA MET A 179 27.61 1.03 -10.07
C MET A 179 27.81 -0.36 -10.69
N ILE A 180 26.96 -1.32 -10.33
CA ILE A 180 27.02 -2.70 -10.82
C ILE A 180 26.60 -2.79 -12.29
N ILE A 181 25.51 -2.11 -12.69
CA ILE A 181 24.98 -2.16 -14.07
C ILE A 181 25.95 -1.56 -15.10
N LYS A 182 26.78 -0.59 -14.71
CA LYS A 182 27.74 0.06 -15.62
C LYS A 182 28.90 -0.84 -16.03
N GLU A 183 29.15 -1.94 -15.33
CA GLU A 183 30.19 -2.90 -15.71
C GLU A 183 29.70 -3.82 -16.85
N GLU A 184 30.43 -3.88 -17.95
CA GLU A 184 30.14 -4.85 -19.02
C GLU A 184 30.32 -6.27 -18.48
N LEU A 185 29.28 -7.12 -18.62
CA LEU A 185 29.30 -8.51 -18.12
C LEU A 185 30.59 -9.24 -18.55
N PRO A 186 31.47 -9.64 -17.61
CA PRO A 186 32.78 -10.20 -17.93
C PRO A 186 32.72 -11.41 -18.87
N GLN A 187 31.66 -12.22 -18.75
CA GLN A 187 31.42 -13.40 -19.57
C GLN A 187 31.15 -13.04 -21.04
N LEU A 188 30.44 -11.93 -21.30
CA LEU A 188 30.18 -11.47 -22.67
C LEU A 188 31.45 -10.94 -23.34
N LYS A 189 32.31 -10.25 -22.57
CA LYS A 189 33.62 -9.81 -23.03
C LYS A 189 34.51 -10.98 -23.42
N GLN A 190 34.63 -11.99 -22.55
CA GLN A 190 35.41 -13.21 -22.83
C GLN A 190 34.93 -13.96 -24.07
N ILE A 191 33.60 -14.08 -24.27
CA ILE A 191 33.03 -14.72 -25.46
C ILE A 191 33.37 -13.91 -26.72
N ARG A 192 33.28 -12.58 -26.68
CA ARG A 192 33.65 -11.70 -27.80
C ARG A 192 35.12 -11.85 -28.19
N ASP A 193 36.00 -11.96 -27.20
CA ASP A 193 37.43 -12.15 -27.42
C ASP A 193 37.72 -13.53 -28.02
N LEU A 194 37.05 -14.59 -27.53
CA LEU A 194 37.13 -15.93 -28.11
C LEU A 194 36.64 -15.94 -29.57
N LEU A 195 35.49 -15.35 -29.86
CA LEU A 195 34.96 -15.26 -31.22
C LEU A 195 35.94 -14.55 -32.16
N SER A 196 36.57 -13.47 -31.71
CA SER A 196 37.59 -12.75 -32.48
C SER A 196 38.83 -13.62 -32.74
N ASN A 197 39.33 -14.31 -31.72
CA ASN A 197 40.48 -15.21 -31.85
C ASN A 197 40.21 -16.40 -32.78
N TYR A 198 39.04 -17.03 -32.68
CA TYR A 198 38.68 -18.16 -33.53
C TYR A 198 38.34 -17.74 -34.97
N LYS A 199 37.86 -16.51 -35.18
CA LYS A 199 37.65 -15.96 -36.53
C LYS A 199 38.97 -15.90 -37.31
N LEU A 200 40.06 -15.42 -36.68
CA LEU A 200 41.38 -15.37 -37.31
C LEU A 200 41.86 -16.76 -37.75
N LYS A 201 41.74 -17.76 -36.86
CA LYS A 201 42.12 -19.15 -37.17
C LYS A 201 41.25 -19.76 -38.28
N LEU A 202 39.96 -19.43 -38.32
CA LEU A 202 39.06 -19.90 -39.38
C LEU A 202 39.40 -19.27 -40.73
N ASP A 203 39.81 -17.99 -40.75
CA ASP A 203 40.25 -17.32 -41.97
C ASP A 203 41.58 -17.92 -42.48
N GLU A 204 42.50 -18.32 -41.60
CA GLU A 204 43.71 -19.08 -41.95
C GLU A 204 43.37 -20.43 -42.60
N ILE A 205 42.54 -21.25 -41.95
CA ILE A 205 42.10 -22.55 -42.49
C ILE A 205 41.38 -22.39 -43.83
N LYS A 206 40.50 -21.37 -43.96
CA LYS A 206 39.80 -21.07 -45.21
C LYS A 206 40.80 -20.73 -46.32
N THR A 207 41.82 -19.95 -46.01
CA THR A 207 42.87 -19.56 -46.96
C THR A 207 43.69 -20.77 -47.38
N GLU A 208 44.04 -21.68 -46.46
CA GLU A 208 44.74 -22.93 -46.77
C GLU A 208 43.91 -23.85 -47.67
N VAL A 209 42.63 -24.05 -47.34
CA VAL A 209 41.70 -24.85 -48.14
C VAL A 209 41.54 -24.25 -49.53
N TYR A 210 41.37 -22.93 -49.64
CA TYR A 210 41.27 -22.24 -50.93
C TYR A 210 42.53 -22.41 -51.77
N ASN A 211 43.71 -22.17 -51.20
CA ASN A 211 45.00 -22.33 -51.90
C ASN A 211 45.21 -23.76 -52.38
N LYS A 212 44.80 -24.76 -51.58
CA LYS A 212 44.89 -26.17 -51.95
C LYS A 212 43.95 -26.52 -53.10
N LEU A 213 42.72 -26.01 -53.09
CA LEU A 213 41.74 -26.23 -54.16
C LEU A 213 42.15 -25.53 -55.47
N ASP A 214 42.70 -24.31 -55.39
CA ASP A 214 43.15 -23.54 -56.56
C ASP A 214 44.34 -24.22 -57.27
N ALA A 215 45.21 -24.92 -56.53
CA ALA A 215 46.33 -25.68 -57.10
C ALA A 215 45.91 -26.88 -57.98
N TYR A 216 44.66 -27.35 -57.88
CA TYR A 216 44.14 -28.47 -58.69
C TYR A 216 43.15 -28.02 -59.77
N LYS A 217 42.98 -26.71 -59.98
CA LYS A 217 41.97 -26.13 -60.87
C LYS A 217 42.09 -26.55 -62.34
N GLU A 218 43.29 -26.92 -62.81
CA GLU A 218 43.56 -27.41 -64.17
C GLU A 218 43.60 -28.95 -64.28
N SER A 219 43.38 -29.67 -63.18
CA SER A 219 43.38 -31.15 -63.16
C SER A 219 41.98 -31.72 -63.37
N ASP A 220 41.89 -32.93 -63.94
CA ASP A 220 40.63 -33.61 -64.31
C ASP A 220 39.86 -34.21 -63.10
N ILE A 221 40.02 -33.58 -61.92
CA ILE A 221 39.49 -34.04 -60.63
C ILE A 221 38.15 -33.34 -60.34
N ASP A 222 37.15 -34.08 -59.84
CA ASP A 222 35.88 -33.50 -59.40
C ASP A 222 36.06 -32.75 -58.06
N ILE A 223 36.35 -31.45 -58.16
CA ILE A 223 36.56 -30.54 -57.04
C ILE A 223 35.22 -30.13 -56.39
N TYR A 224 34.12 -30.16 -57.14
CA TYR A 224 32.82 -29.63 -56.70
C TYR A 224 32.21 -30.42 -55.55
N ALA A 225 32.24 -31.76 -55.62
CA ALA A 225 31.75 -32.61 -54.53
C ALA A 225 32.50 -32.38 -53.21
N THR A 226 33.81 -32.11 -53.29
CA THR A 226 34.67 -31.86 -52.13
C THR A 226 34.38 -30.50 -51.49
N ILE A 227 34.18 -29.45 -52.31
CA ILE A 227 33.77 -28.13 -51.83
C ILE A 227 32.41 -28.22 -51.12
N LYS A 228 31.44 -28.89 -51.74
CA LYS A 228 30.10 -29.07 -51.16
C LYS A 228 30.15 -29.79 -49.81
N HIS A 229 30.96 -30.85 -49.70
CA HIS A 229 31.13 -31.57 -48.44
C HIS A 229 31.75 -30.70 -47.32
N TRP A 230 32.68 -29.82 -47.66
CA TRP A 230 33.26 -28.86 -46.73
C TRP A 230 32.23 -27.82 -46.28
N GLU A 231 31.47 -27.24 -47.22
CA GLU A 231 30.41 -26.26 -46.93
C GLU A 231 29.32 -26.86 -46.03
N ASP A 232 28.85 -28.08 -46.33
CA ASP A 232 27.83 -28.77 -45.54
C ASP A 232 28.30 -29.03 -44.10
N ASN A 233 29.55 -29.49 -43.93
CA ASN A 233 30.12 -29.71 -42.60
C ASN A 233 30.32 -28.40 -41.82
N PHE A 234 30.83 -27.37 -42.49
CA PHE A 234 31.04 -26.05 -41.88
C PHE A 234 29.70 -25.43 -41.46
N ASN A 235 28.70 -25.44 -42.33
CA ASN A 235 27.36 -24.93 -42.03
C ASN A 235 26.70 -25.70 -40.89
N ARG A 236 26.84 -27.03 -40.84
CA ARG A 236 26.35 -27.84 -39.71
C ARG A 236 26.99 -27.41 -38.39
N LYS A 237 28.31 -27.21 -38.36
CA LYS A 237 29.02 -26.78 -37.14
C LYS A 237 28.70 -25.34 -36.74
N LYS A 238 28.56 -24.44 -37.72
CA LYS A 238 28.09 -23.06 -37.50
C LYS A 238 26.70 -23.05 -36.85
N ASN A 239 25.77 -23.85 -37.35
CA ASN A 239 24.41 -23.93 -36.80
C ASN A 239 24.41 -24.46 -35.36
N GLN A 240 25.25 -25.46 -35.04
CA GLN A 240 25.44 -25.95 -33.67
C GLN A 240 25.95 -24.85 -32.73
N LEU A 241 26.94 -24.07 -33.15
CA LEU A 241 27.47 -22.95 -32.36
C LEU A 241 26.43 -21.85 -32.16
N SER A 242 25.68 -21.50 -33.22
CA SER A 242 24.61 -20.51 -33.14
C SER A 242 23.53 -20.94 -32.14
N PHE A 243 23.16 -22.21 -32.11
CA PHE A 243 22.21 -22.74 -31.13
C PHE A 243 22.73 -22.60 -29.69
N LEU A 244 24.00 -22.93 -29.43
CA LEU A 244 24.61 -22.78 -28.12
C LEU A 244 24.63 -21.32 -27.63
N LEU A 245 24.94 -20.37 -28.52
CA LEU A 245 24.87 -18.94 -28.22
C LEU A 245 23.44 -18.51 -27.88
N THR A 246 22.44 -18.97 -28.65
CA THR A 246 21.02 -18.69 -28.36
C THR A 246 20.59 -19.24 -26.99
N VAL A 247 21.00 -20.46 -26.64
CA VAL A 247 20.72 -21.05 -25.32
C VAL A 247 21.35 -20.24 -24.19
N LEU A 248 22.59 -19.77 -24.38
CA LEU A 248 23.27 -18.93 -23.40
C LEU A 248 22.57 -17.56 -23.24
N MET A 249 22.19 -16.91 -24.34
CA MET A 249 21.44 -15.66 -24.30
C MET A 249 20.09 -15.82 -23.60
N ASN A 250 19.37 -16.90 -23.85
CA ASN A 250 18.11 -17.19 -23.17
C ASN A 250 18.29 -17.40 -21.66
N LYS A 251 19.38 -18.05 -21.24
CA LYS A 251 19.71 -18.20 -19.81
C LYS A 251 19.99 -16.85 -19.14
N ILE A 252 20.79 -16.00 -19.79
CA ILE A 252 21.09 -14.64 -19.30
C ILE A 252 19.79 -13.82 -19.19
N PHE A 253 18.95 -13.84 -20.23
CA PHE A 253 17.67 -13.15 -20.21
C PHE A 253 16.78 -13.63 -19.07
N LYS A 254 16.70 -14.95 -18.85
CA LYS A 254 15.93 -15.53 -17.74
C LYS A 254 16.44 -15.04 -16.37
N SER A 255 17.75 -15.03 -16.14
CA SER A 255 18.29 -14.53 -14.86
C SER A 255 18.00 -13.06 -14.62
N PHE A 256 18.02 -12.22 -15.67
CA PHE A 256 17.62 -10.81 -15.54
C PHE A 256 16.13 -10.66 -15.27
N LYS A 257 15.30 -11.46 -15.94
CA LYS A 257 13.86 -11.48 -15.70
C LYS A 257 13.55 -11.84 -14.24
N ASP A 258 14.14 -12.90 -13.72
CA ASP A 258 13.92 -13.33 -12.33
C ASP A 258 14.35 -12.24 -11.33
N LEU A 259 15.41 -11.49 -11.63
CA LEU A 259 15.87 -10.35 -10.82
C LEU A 259 14.91 -9.15 -10.88
N ILE A 260 14.42 -8.80 -12.07
CA ILE A 260 13.40 -7.74 -12.26
C ILE A 260 12.12 -8.12 -11.52
N ASP A 261 11.69 -9.37 -11.62
CA ASP A 261 10.50 -9.86 -10.93
C ASP A 261 10.68 -9.77 -9.40
N THR A 262 11.87 -10.11 -8.89
CA THR A 262 12.22 -9.98 -7.45
C THR A 262 12.22 -8.52 -6.98
N GLU A 263 12.80 -7.62 -7.76
CA GLU A 263 12.83 -6.18 -7.48
C GLU A 263 11.40 -5.59 -7.46
N SER A 264 10.58 -5.99 -8.43
CA SER A 264 9.16 -5.61 -8.50
C SER A 264 8.40 -6.05 -7.25
N ILE A 265 8.63 -7.28 -6.77
CA ILE A 265 8.02 -7.79 -5.53
C ILE A 265 8.48 -6.97 -4.31
N LEU A 266 9.79 -6.72 -4.17
CA LEU A 266 10.33 -5.92 -3.07
C LEU A 266 9.67 -4.54 -2.98
N PHE A 267 9.57 -3.83 -4.10
CA PHE A 267 8.94 -2.51 -4.12
C PHE A 267 7.43 -2.57 -3.90
N ALA A 268 6.76 -3.64 -4.36
CA ALA A 268 5.36 -3.85 -4.03
C ALA A 268 5.17 -4.01 -2.51
N GLU A 269 5.96 -4.84 -1.84
CA GLU A 269 5.91 -5.06 -0.39
C GLU A 269 6.19 -3.77 0.42
N ILE A 270 7.16 -2.95 -0.01
CA ILE A 270 7.47 -1.66 0.64
C ILE A 270 6.26 -0.71 0.61
N THR A 271 5.40 -0.83 -0.40
CA THR A 271 4.18 -0.01 -0.50
C THR A 271 3.01 -0.52 0.35
N GLU A 272 3.18 -1.62 1.10
CA GLU A 272 2.16 -2.20 1.98
C GLU A 272 2.41 -1.83 3.45
N ILE A 273 1.34 -1.49 4.21
CA ILE A 273 1.43 -1.11 5.63
C ILE A 273 0.62 -2.06 6.55
N THR A 274 -0.07 -3.06 5.99
CA THR A 274 -0.83 -4.01 6.82
C THR A 274 0.01 -5.20 7.23
N LYS A 275 -0.07 -5.58 8.52
CA LYS A 275 0.18 -6.97 8.90
C LYS A 275 -0.87 -7.79 8.17
N GLN A 276 -0.42 -8.63 7.25
CA GLN A 276 -1.22 -9.56 6.45
C GLN A 276 -2.44 -10.04 7.26
N THR A 277 -3.64 -9.60 6.89
CA THR A 277 -4.87 -10.30 7.26
C THR A 277 -4.94 -11.55 6.41
N GLU A 278 -4.11 -12.55 6.73
CA GLU A 278 -3.99 -13.96 6.28
C GLU A 278 -4.29 -14.37 4.81
N ASN A 279 -4.81 -13.52 3.92
CA ASN A 279 -5.41 -13.94 2.65
C ASN A 279 -5.19 -13.00 1.46
N PHE A 280 -4.43 -11.90 1.59
CA PHE A 280 -4.14 -11.01 0.47
C PHE A 280 -2.67 -10.58 0.47
N GLU A 281 -1.86 -11.19 -0.40
CA GLU A 281 -0.52 -10.71 -0.77
C GLU A 281 -0.65 -9.67 -1.90
N GLY A 282 0.10 -8.56 -1.85
CA GLY A 282 0.26 -7.66 -2.99
C GLY A 282 -0.71 -6.47 -3.09
N LEU A 283 -1.38 -6.05 -2.00
CA LEU A 283 -2.29 -4.91 -2.02
C LEU A 283 -1.61 -3.62 -1.52
N PRO A 284 -1.45 -2.59 -2.39
CA PRO A 284 -0.87 -1.31 -2.00
C PRO A 284 -1.61 -0.63 -0.85
N PHE A 285 -0.91 0.18 -0.05
CA PHE A 285 -1.38 0.90 1.16
C PHE A 285 -2.85 1.38 1.16
N ASN A 286 -3.28 2.04 0.09
CA ASN A 286 -4.60 2.61 0.00
C ASN A 286 -5.71 1.56 -0.18
N PHE A 287 -5.38 0.32 -0.58
CA PHE A 287 -6.34 -0.77 -0.86
C PHE A 287 -6.75 -1.55 0.39
N ALA A 288 -5.89 -1.61 1.41
CA ALA A 288 -6.19 -2.26 2.68
C ALA A 288 -6.88 -1.28 3.64
N LEU A 289 -8.11 -0.87 3.30
CA LEU A 289 -8.89 -0.03 4.20
C LEU A 289 -9.42 -0.91 5.35
N SER A 290 -8.85 -0.77 6.55
CA SER A 290 -9.50 -1.32 7.74
C SER A 290 -10.88 -0.67 7.89
N SER A 291 -11.88 -1.41 8.35
CA SER A 291 -13.23 -0.87 8.60
C SER A 291 -13.21 0.39 9.48
N PHE A 292 -12.20 0.50 10.36
CA PHE A 292 -11.93 1.66 11.19
C PHE A 292 -11.61 2.93 10.38
N LEU A 293 -10.74 2.85 9.36
CA LEU A 293 -10.37 4.00 8.53
C LEU A 293 -11.52 4.43 7.61
N ALA A 294 -12.32 3.48 7.12
CA ALA A 294 -13.48 3.77 6.27
C ALA A 294 -14.50 4.70 6.94
N THR A 295 -14.67 4.58 8.26
CA THR A 295 -15.61 5.42 9.03
C THR A 295 -15.11 6.83 9.32
N ARG A 296 -13.83 7.13 9.03
CA ARG A 296 -13.21 8.43 9.31
C ARG A 296 -12.97 9.29 8.06
N LEU A 297 -13.21 8.74 6.88
CA LEU A 297 -13.05 9.45 5.61
C LEU A 297 -14.28 10.30 5.30
N SER A 298 -14.05 11.46 4.70
CA SER A 298 -15.09 12.31 4.13
C SER A 298 -15.71 11.68 2.87
N GLU A 299 -16.88 12.19 2.46
CA GLU A 299 -17.58 11.70 1.27
C GLU A 299 -16.74 11.90 -0.01
N ASP A 300 -15.99 13.00 -0.09
CA ASP A 300 -15.15 13.29 -1.26
C ASP A 300 -13.92 12.38 -1.31
N GLU A 301 -13.26 12.12 -0.18
CA GLU A 301 -12.15 11.16 -0.09
C GLU A 301 -12.61 9.73 -0.45
N LEU A 302 -13.82 9.34 -0.03
CA LEU A 302 -14.41 8.05 -0.41
C LEU A 302 -14.68 7.98 -1.92
N LYS A 303 -15.20 9.04 -2.54
CA LYS A 303 -15.44 9.10 -3.99
C LYS A 303 -14.15 9.03 -4.79
N GLU A 304 -13.13 9.80 -4.39
CA GLU A 304 -11.80 9.77 -5.01
C GLU A 304 -11.24 8.35 -4.96
N ARG A 305 -11.32 7.71 -3.79
CA ARG A 305 -10.86 6.33 -3.61
C ARG A 305 -11.61 5.33 -4.49
N ILE A 306 -12.93 5.43 -4.60
CA ILE A 306 -13.73 4.58 -5.50
C ILE A 306 -13.30 4.76 -6.95
N SER A 307 -13.03 6.00 -7.37
CA SER A 307 -12.56 6.31 -8.72
C SER A 307 -11.20 5.68 -9.02
N GLU A 308 -10.25 5.80 -8.09
CA GLU A 308 -8.93 5.17 -8.21
C GLU A 308 -9.01 3.64 -8.32
N ILE A 309 -9.81 3.01 -7.47
CA ILE A 309 -10.03 1.55 -7.50
C ILE A 309 -10.66 1.12 -8.84
N THR A 310 -11.64 1.89 -9.33
CA THR A 310 -12.29 1.64 -10.62
C THR A 310 -11.28 1.74 -11.77
N SER A 311 -10.42 2.76 -11.76
CA SER A 311 -9.37 2.93 -12.77
C SER A 311 -8.39 1.74 -12.79
N LYS A 312 -7.89 1.31 -11.62
CA LYS A 312 -7.01 0.14 -11.54
C LYS A 312 -7.71 -1.14 -11.98
N THR A 313 -8.98 -1.31 -11.61
CA THR A 313 -9.79 -2.47 -12.04
C THR A 313 -9.89 -2.52 -13.57
N ASN A 314 -10.12 -1.37 -14.21
CA ASN A 314 -10.16 -1.26 -15.67
C ASN A 314 -8.80 -1.57 -16.31
N GLN A 315 -7.69 -1.11 -15.73
CA GLN A 315 -6.34 -1.43 -16.19
C GLN A 315 -6.05 -2.94 -16.12
N ILE A 316 -6.30 -3.57 -14.95
CA ILE A 316 -6.10 -5.00 -14.75
C ILE A 316 -7.00 -5.81 -15.69
N THR A 317 -8.27 -5.41 -15.86
CA THR A 317 -9.20 -6.07 -16.79
C THR A 317 -8.70 -5.99 -18.23
N SER A 318 -8.12 -4.86 -18.62
CA SER A 318 -7.52 -4.69 -19.95
C SER A 318 -6.30 -5.59 -20.14
N SER A 319 -5.40 -5.64 -19.15
CA SER A 319 -4.24 -6.53 -19.16
C SER A 319 -4.65 -8.00 -19.19
N LEU A 320 -5.65 -8.39 -18.40
CA LEU A 320 -6.21 -9.74 -18.38
C LEU A 320 -6.70 -10.13 -19.78
N GLY A 321 -7.47 -9.25 -20.44
CA GLY A 321 -7.95 -9.49 -21.81
C GLY A 321 -6.81 -9.70 -22.83
N LEU A 322 -5.71 -8.94 -22.71
CA LEU A 322 -4.52 -9.14 -23.57
C LEU A 322 -3.87 -10.50 -23.33
N TYR A 323 -3.68 -10.91 -22.07
CA TYR A 323 -3.09 -12.20 -21.72
C TYR A 323 -3.99 -13.37 -22.10
N GLU A 324 -5.31 -13.25 -21.94
CA GLU A 324 -6.27 -14.26 -22.38
C GLU A 324 -6.25 -14.44 -23.90
N LEU A 325 -6.13 -13.34 -24.65
CA LEU A 325 -6.04 -13.38 -26.10
C LEU A 325 -4.73 -14.03 -26.57
N GLU A 326 -3.60 -13.69 -25.95
CA GLU A 326 -2.31 -14.33 -26.26
C GLU A 326 -2.31 -15.81 -25.89
N ARG A 327 -2.85 -16.15 -24.72
CA ARG A 327 -3.01 -17.54 -24.29
C ARG A 327 -3.86 -18.34 -25.28
N SER A 328 -4.99 -17.80 -25.75
CA SER A 328 -5.84 -18.44 -26.75
C SER A 328 -5.10 -18.72 -28.06
N LYS A 329 -4.32 -17.75 -28.56
CA LYS A 329 -3.48 -17.95 -29.76
C LYS A 329 -2.43 -19.04 -29.56
N LEU A 330 -1.75 -19.04 -28.41
CA LEU A 330 -0.75 -20.05 -28.09
C LEU A 330 -1.37 -21.45 -27.97
N GLU A 331 -2.55 -21.55 -27.36
CA GLU A 331 -3.34 -22.79 -27.27
C GLU A 331 -3.75 -23.30 -28.67
N GLU A 332 -4.16 -22.40 -29.58
CA GLU A 332 -4.46 -22.74 -30.97
C GLU A 332 -3.23 -23.23 -31.73
N ILE A 333 -2.11 -22.50 -31.64
CA ILE A 333 -0.85 -22.88 -32.29
C ILE A 333 -0.37 -24.24 -31.78
N LEU A 334 -0.41 -24.47 -30.46
CA LEU A 334 -0.02 -25.75 -29.86
C LEU A 334 -0.94 -26.87 -30.34
N THR A 335 -2.25 -26.65 -30.33
CA THR A 335 -3.23 -27.62 -30.85
C THR A 335 -2.93 -28.00 -32.29
N ASN A 336 -2.65 -27.03 -33.16
CA ASN A 336 -2.33 -27.28 -34.56
C ASN A 336 -1.00 -28.04 -34.72
N LYS A 337 0.05 -27.70 -33.95
CA LYS A 337 1.31 -28.44 -33.94
C LYS A 337 1.14 -29.89 -33.49
N VAL A 338 0.36 -30.13 -32.44
CA VAL A 338 0.09 -31.48 -31.92
C VAL A 338 -0.73 -32.29 -32.94
N LYS A 339 -1.75 -31.69 -33.57
CA LYS A 339 -2.53 -32.33 -34.65
C LYS A 339 -1.66 -32.77 -35.82
N ILE A 340 -0.77 -31.90 -36.31
CA ILE A 340 0.17 -32.22 -37.40
C ILE A 340 1.10 -33.37 -36.98
N ARG A 341 1.66 -33.32 -35.78
CA ARG A 341 2.55 -34.38 -35.26
C ARG A 341 1.86 -35.73 -35.16
N GLN A 342 0.61 -35.74 -34.69
CA GLN A 342 -0.17 -36.96 -34.45
C GLN A 342 -0.92 -37.46 -35.69
N GLY A 343 -0.82 -36.77 -36.84
CA GLY A 343 -1.51 -37.14 -38.07
C GLY A 343 -3.04 -36.98 -38.01
N VAL A 344 -3.53 -36.10 -37.13
CA VAL A 344 -4.95 -35.88 -36.87
C VAL A 344 -5.45 -34.67 -37.69
N SER A 345 -6.38 -34.90 -38.61
CA SER A 345 -6.95 -33.83 -39.47
C SER A 345 -8.25 -33.21 -38.93
N ILE A 346 -8.84 -33.78 -37.87
CA ILE A 346 -10.19 -33.44 -37.39
C ILE A 346 -10.10 -32.67 -36.07
N SER A 347 -10.93 -31.64 -35.91
CA SER A 347 -10.92 -30.75 -34.74
C SER A 347 -11.52 -31.35 -33.47
N ASN A 348 -12.36 -32.38 -33.58
CA ASN A 348 -13.11 -32.96 -32.47
C ASN A 348 -12.83 -34.46 -32.33
N VAL A 349 -11.63 -34.82 -31.86
CA VAL A 349 -11.29 -36.22 -31.59
C VAL A 349 -11.76 -36.60 -30.19
N GLN A 350 -12.57 -37.65 -30.10
CA GLN A 350 -12.96 -38.26 -28.83
C GLN A 350 -12.08 -39.47 -28.55
N CYS A 351 -11.67 -39.62 -27.30
CA CYS A 351 -11.02 -40.85 -26.85
C CYS A 351 -12.05 -41.98 -26.88
N THR A 352 -11.81 -43.04 -27.63
CA THR A 352 -12.77 -44.15 -27.76
C THR A 352 -12.89 -45.03 -26.52
N VAL A 353 -12.03 -44.83 -25.51
CA VAL A 353 -12.10 -45.54 -24.23
C VAL A 353 -12.99 -44.81 -23.22
N CYS A 354 -12.84 -43.48 -23.09
CA CYS A 354 -13.61 -42.71 -22.10
C CYS A 354 -14.73 -41.85 -22.72
N HIS A 355 -14.84 -41.82 -24.05
CA HIS A 355 -15.80 -41.03 -24.84
C HIS A 355 -15.76 -39.51 -24.61
N LYS A 356 -14.74 -38.99 -23.91
CA LYS A 356 -14.52 -37.55 -23.72
C LYS A 356 -13.71 -36.98 -24.87
N TYR A 357 -13.98 -35.71 -25.21
CA TYR A 357 -13.18 -34.95 -26.16
C TYR A 357 -11.75 -34.77 -25.64
N ILE A 358 -10.80 -34.90 -26.55
CA ILE A 358 -9.37 -34.74 -26.26
C ILE A 358 -9.01 -33.25 -26.24
N ASN A 359 -8.38 -32.81 -25.16
CA ASN A 359 -7.75 -31.50 -25.08
C ASN A 359 -6.27 -31.62 -25.47
N PHE A 360 -5.96 -31.28 -26.73
CA PHE A 360 -4.58 -31.36 -27.28
C PHE A 360 -3.55 -30.46 -26.58
N VAL A 361 -3.99 -29.48 -25.78
CA VAL A 361 -3.11 -28.60 -25.01
C VAL A 361 -2.71 -29.23 -23.67
N LYS A 362 -3.65 -29.91 -23.01
CA LYS A 362 -3.48 -30.38 -21.63
C LYS A 362 -3.22 -31.89 -21.52
N ASP A 363 -3.75 -32.67 -22.43
CA ASP A 363 -3.75 -34.12 -22.32
C ASP A 363 -2.52 -34.75 -22.98
N LYS A 364 -1.94 -35.77 -22.33
CA LYS A 364 -0.95 -36.65 -22.96
C LYS A 364 -1.66 -37.67 -23.83
N LEU A 365 -1.22 -37.82 -25.07
CA LEU A 365 -1.95 -38.59 -26.09
C LEU A 365 -1.11 -39.70 -26.69
N ILE A 366 -1.76 -40.80 -27.03
CA ILE A 366 -1.20 -41.88 -27.84
C ILE A 366 -2.06 -42.02 -29.08
N THR A 367 -1.44 -42.04 -30.26
CA THR A 367 -2.12 -42.29 -31.54
C THR A 367 -1.65 -43.61 -32.13
N CYS A 368 -2.59 -44.44 -32.57
CA CYS A 368 -2.25 -45.69 -33.24
C CYS A 368 -1.69 -45.41 -34.65
N PRO A 369 -0.50 -45.91 -35.01
CA PRO A 369 0.09 -45.67 -36.33
C PRO A 369 -0.63 -46.40 -37.46
N PHE A 370 -1.43 -47.42 -37.15
CA PHE A 370 -2.13 -48.23 -38.16
C PHE A 370 -3.50 -47.65 -38.54
N CYS A 371 -4.29 -47.21 -37.57
CA CYS A 371 -5.66 -46.72 -37.81
C CYS A 371 -5.87 -45.23 -37.48
N GLY A 372 -4.84 -44.54 -36.98
CA GLY A 372 -4.90 -43.11 -36.65
C GLY A 372 -5.79 -42.75 -35.45
N SER A 373 -6.30 -43.73 -34.70
CA SER A 373 -7.13 -43.47 -33.51
C SER A 373 -6.27 -42.91 -32.37
N THR A 374 -6.71 -41.81 -31.76
CA THR A 374 -6.03 -41.14 -30.64
C THR A 374 -6.74 -41.37 -29.32
N TYR A 375 -5.98 -41.56 -28.25
CA TYR A 375 -6.46 -41.86 -26.91
C TYR A 375 -5.74 -40.99 -25.87
N HIS A 376 -6.40 -40.72 -24.75
CA HIS A 376 -5.68 -40.24 -23.56
C HIS A 376 -4.71 -41.32 -23.08
N TYR A 377 -3.49 -40.94 -22.75
CA TYR A 377 -2.43 -41.83 -22.28
C TYR A 377 -2.92 -42.79 -21.19
N LEU A 378 -3.50 -42.24 -20.11
CA LEU A 378 -3.99 -43.05 -18.98
C LEU A 378 -5.15 -43.96 -19.35
N CYS A 379 -6.00 -43.57 -20.31
CA CYS A 379 -7.14 -44.39 -20.71
C CYS A 379 -6.71 -45.63 -21.50
N VAL A 380 -5.63 -45.55 -22.28
CA VAL A 380 -5.18 -46.66 -23.12
C VAL A 380 -4.02 -47.45 -22.51
N ALA A 381 -3.33 -46.89 -21.51
CA ALA A 381 -2.19 -47.52 -20.84
C ALA A 381 -2.52 -48.92 -20.29
N ASP A 382 -3.62 -49.07 -19.56
CA ASP A 382 -4.03 -50.37 -19.00
C ASP A 382 -4.32 -51.42 -20.08
N TRP A 383 -4.88 -51.00 -21.21
CA TRP A 383 -5.18 -51.87 -22.34
C TRP A 383 -3.89 -52.32 -23.04
N LEU A 384 -3.00 -51.38 -23.32
CA LEU A 384 -1.70 -51.65 -23.95
C LEU A 384 -0.83 -52.56 -23.09
N PHE A 385 -0.87 -52.38 -21.77
CA PHE A 385 -0.14 -53.25 -20.84
C PHE A 385 -0.58 -54.71 -20.93
N LYS A 386 -1.88 -54.97 -21.10
CA LYS A 386 -2.43 -56.34 -21.11
C LYS A 386 -2.39 -57.02 -22.48
N HIS A 387 -2.62 -56.25 -23.55
CA HIS A 387 -2.89 -56.83 -24.88
C HIS A 387 -1.93 -56.35 -25.98
N ASN A 388 -1.09 -55.35 -25.72
CA ASN A 388 -0.16 -54.72 -26.67
C ASN A 388 -0.77 -54.47 -28.08
N SER A 389 -2.04 -54.11 -28.12
CA SER A 389 -2.81 -53.95 -29.35
C SER A 389 -3.70 -52.72 -29.28
N CYS A 390 -4.01 -52.14 -30.45
CA CYS A 390 -4.91 -50.99 -30.52
C CYS A 390 -6.35 -51.41 -30.18
N PRO A 391 -7.05 -50.76 -29.23
CA PRO A 391 -8.44 -51.07 -28.91
C PRO A 391 -9.38 -51.02 -30.13
N MET A 392 -9.07 -50.16 -31.11
CA MET A 392 -9.94 -49.93 -32.27
C MET A 392 -9.67 -50.88 -33.44
N CYS A 393 -8.40 -51.11 -33.80
CA CYS A 393 -8.03 -51.91 -34.99
C CYS A 393 -7.36 -53.24 -34.67
N GLN A 394 -7.09 -53.52 -33.39
CA GLN A 394 -6.48 -54.76 -32.88
C GLN A 394 -5.09 -55.09 -33.43
N ASN A 395 -4.48 -54.20 -34.23
CA ASN A 395 -3.10 -54.36 -34.66
C ASN A 395 -2.15 -54.24 -33.46
N ASN A 396 -1.18 -55.16 -33.38
CA ASN A 396 -0.16 -55.17 -32.36
C ASN A 396 0.88 -54.08 -32.62
N PHE A 397 1.27 -53.36 -31.57
CA PHE A 397 2.38 -52.42 -31.65
C PHE A 397 3.68 -53.26 -31.67
N LEU A 398 4.30 -53.39 -32.84
CA LEU A 398 5.44 -54.31 -33.08
C LEU A 398 6.77 -53.89 -32.46
N ASP A 399 6.82 -52.76 -31.76
CA ASP A 399 7.91 -52.40 -30.87
C ASP A 399 7.36 -51.33 -29.91
N PRO A 400 7.35 -51.56 -28.57
CA PRO A 400 6.82 -50.60 -27.60
C PRO A 400 7.52 -49.24 -27.65
N ASN A 401 8.74 -49.16 -28.22
CA ASN A 401 9.60 -47.98 -28.15
C ASN A 401 9.81 -47.26 -29.49
N LEU A 402 9.28 -47.76 -30.62
CA LEU A 402 9.45 -47.05 -31.90
C LEU A 402 8.49 -45.84 -31.97
N LYS A 403 9.00 -44.68 -31.53
CA LYS A 403 8.37 -43.34 -31.61
C LYS A 403 7.13 -43.11 -30.73
N ILE A 404 6.87 -43.93 -29.72
CA ILE A 404 5.73 -43.75 -28.79
C ILE A 404 6.08 -42.80 -27.63
N PHE A 405 7.37 -42.66 -27.30
CA PHE A 405 7.84 -41.82 -26.20
C PHE A 405 8.48 -40.53 -26.71
N GLU A 406 8.10 -39.39 -26.11
CA GLU A 406 8.88 -38.16 -26.20
C GLU A 406 10.23 -38.42 -25.52
N SER A 407 11.34 -38.34 -26.25
CA SER A 407 12.65 -38.21 -25.64
C SER A 407 12.71 -36.82 -25.00
N GLU A 408 12.87 -36.78 -23.68
CA GLU A 408 13.03 -35.56 -22.86
C GLU A 408 14.04 -34.56 -23.42
#